data_AF-A0A562WSB2-F1
#
_entry.id   AF-A0A562WSB2-F1
#
_cell.length_a   1.000
_cell.length_b   1.000
_cell.length_c   1.000
_cell.angle_alpha   90.00
_cell.angle_beta   90.00
_cell.angle_gamma   90.00
#
_symmetry.space_group_name_H-M   'P 1'
#
loop_
_entity.id
_entity.type
_entity.pdbx_description
1 polymer ?
#
loop_
_entity_poly.entity_id
_entity_poly.type
_entity_poly.pdbx_seq_one_letter_code
_entity_poly.pdbx_strand_id
1 'polypeptide(L)'
;MNEIFCPECGMSGKQVKETTLRSLLRPEKQVLIGDSRYYFCGSMGCETVYFTEESSRTFSRADLMVRVGVKESSPPRPVCYCFGHSMEEIFDEVERTGKSTVVADIRRRMAEEGCSCETKNPLGSCCLGTVEGVVQAAYARFGVEASAPKSKGDDKECCGPGGCCK
;
A
#
# COMPACT_ATOMS: atom_id res chain seq x y z
N MET A 1 5.75 -20.46 8.13
CA MET A 1 6.23 -19.47 7.15
C MET A 1 7.45 -18.81 7.75
N ASN A 2 8.57 -18.71 7.02
CA ASN A 2 9.73 -17.98 7.51
C ASN A 2 9.44 -16.47 7.46
N GLU A 3 9.69 -15.78 8.56
CA GLU A 3 9.61 -14.33 8.64
C GLU A 3 10.93 -13.75 8.13
N ILE A 4 10.87 -12.89 7.11
CA ILE A 4 12.04 -12.26 6.51
C ILE A 4 12.09 -10.81 6.97
N PHE A 5 13.21 -10.41 7.53
CA PHE A 5 13.39 -9.10 8.15
C PHE A 5 14.17 -8.15 7.25
N CYS A 6 13.77 -6.89 7.25
CA CYS A 6 14.48 -5.84 6.54
C CYS A 6 15.89 -5.69 7.13
N PRO A 7 16.96 -5.73 6.32
CA PRO A 7 18.33 -5.66 6.84
C PRO A 7 18.69 -4.30 7.44
N GLU A 8 17.95 -3.23 7.09
CA GLU A 8 18.20 -1.88 7.60
C GLU A 8 17.55 -1.64 8.97
N CYS A 9 16.30 -2.07 9.16
CA CYS A 9 15.54 -1.74 10.37
C CYS A 9 15.04 -2.94 11.17
N GLY A 10 15.33 -4.18 10.75
CA GLY A 10 14.96 -5.40 11.46
C GLY A 10 13.45 -5.72 11.49
N MET A 11 12.61 -4.94 10.83
CA MET A 11 11.16 -5.17 10.80
C MET A 11 10.79 -6.19 9.73
N SER A 12 9.75 -6.99 9.98
CA SER A 12 9.33 -8.02 9.02
C SER A 12 8.78 -7.41 7.72
N GLY A 13 9.20 -8.01 6.62
CA GLY A 13 8.79 -7.64 5.28
C GLY A 13 7.58 -8.42 4.80
N LYS A 14 6.81 -7.82 3.90
CA LYS A 14 5.71 -8.47 3.20
C LYS A 14 6.16 -8.88 1.81
N GLN A 15 5.99 -10.14 1.43
CA GLN A 15 6.41 -10.61 0.11
C GLN A 15 5.68 -9.82 -1.00
N VAL A 16 6.43 -9.42 -2.03
CA VAL A 16 5.93 -8.72 -3.21
C VAL A 16 6.37 -9.41 -4.49
N LYS A 17 5.56 -9.30 -5.54
CA LYS A 17 5.86 -9.88 -6.84
C LYS A 17 6.89 -9.02 -7.58
N GLU A 18 7.70 -9.67 -8.41
CA GLU A 18 8.65 -9.00 -9.29
C GLU A 18 7.98 -7.99 -10.24
N THR A 19 6.76 -8.28 -10.69
CA THR A 19 5.97 -7.39 -11.55
C THR A 19 5.72 -6.01 -10.91
N THR A 20 5.51 -5.97 -9.59
CA THR A 20 5.39 -4.73 -8.82
C THR A 20 6.69 -3.93 -8.87
N LEU A 21 7.83 -4.59 -8.62
CA LEU A 21 9.14 -3.95 -8.67
C LEU A 21 9.43 -3.40 -10.07
N ARG A 22 9.22 -4.19 -11.12
CA ARG A 22 9.44 -3.76 -12.52
C ARG A 22 8.58 -2.57 -12.91
N SER A 23 7.37 -2.47 -12.35
CA SER A 23 6.44 -1.38 -12.66
C SER A 23 6.78 -0.07 -11.93
N LEU A 24 7.47 -0.15 -10.79
CA LEU A 24 7.67 0.99 -9.89
C LEU A 24 9.12 1.44 -9.75
N LEU A 25 10.10 0.57 -9.98
CA LEU A 25 11.50 0.94 -9.98
C LEU A 25 11.84 1.77 -11.22
N ARG A 26 12.70 2.76 -11.02
CA ARG A 26 13.29 3.53 -12.11
C ARG A 26 13.99 2.59 -13.10
N PRO A 27 13.94 2.87 -14.42
CA PRO A 27 14.48 1.97 -15.44
C PRO A 27 15.91 1.49 -15.17
N GLU A 28 16.78 2.37 -14.70
CA GLU A 28 18.19 2.07 -14.37
C GLU A 28 18.35 1.09 -13.20
N LYS A 29 17.34 0.93 -12.35
CA LYS A 29 17.34 0.00 -11.22
C LYS A 29 16.70 -1.35 -11.57
N GLN A 30 15.93 -1.43 -12.65
CA GLN A 30 15.27 -2.67 -13.06
C GLN A 30 16.27 -3.75 -13.49
N VAL A 31 17.48 -3.37 -13.91
CA VAL A 31 18.56 -4.30 -14.26
C VAL A 31 19.07 -5.10 -13.05
N LEU A 32 18.81 -4.60 -11.84
CA LEU A 32 19.21 -5.24 -10.58
C LEU A 32 18.20 -6.29 -10.10
N ILE A 33 17.04 -6.37 -10.77
CA ILE A 33 16.04 -7.40 -10.51
C ILE A 33 16.56 -8.73 -11.09
N GLY A 34 17.01 -9.61 -10.20
CA GLY A 34 17.39 -10.99 -10.52
C GLY A 34 16.42 -12.02 -9.95
N ASP A 35 16.79 -13.29 -10.08
CA ASP A 35 16.05 -14.44 -9.55
C ASP A 35 16.14 -14.46 -8.01
N SER A 36 15.16 -13.87 -7.36
CA SER A 36 15.05 -13.76 -5.90
C SER A 36 13.61 -13.49 -5.48
N ARG A 37 13.29 -13.81 -4.22
CA ARG A 37 12.06 -13.32 -3.60
C ARG A 37 12.27 -11.92 -3.04
N TYR A 38 11.33 -11.04 -3.29
CA TYR A 38 11.36 -9.65 -2.84
C TYR A 38 10.32 -9.39 -1.76
N TYR A 39 10.67 -8.48 -0.86
CA TYR A 39 9.86 -8.12 0.30
C TYR A 39 9.78 -6.60 0.41
N PHE A 40 8.59 -6.09 0.74
CA PHE A 40 8.35 -4.70 1.05
C PHE A 40 8.55 -4.43 2.54
N CYS A 41 9.37 -3.44 2.88
CA CYS A 41 9.54 -2.95 4.23
C CYS A 41 8.45 -1.92 4.55
N GLY A 42 7.52 -2.26 5.45
CA GLY A 42 6.44 -1.36 5.88
C GLY A 42 6.80 -0.38 6.99
N SER A 43 8.05 -0.38 7.48
CA SER A 43 8.46 0.47 8.61
C SER A 43 8.56 1.94 8.20
N MET A 44 7.96 2.83 9.00
CA MET A 44 8.14 4.27 8.86
C MET A 44 9.60 4.65 9.18
N GLY A 45 10.14 5.64 8.47
CA GLY A 45 11.51 6.15 8.70
C GLY A 45 12.65 5.30 8.12
N CYS A 46 12.43 4.01 7.82
CA CYS A 46 13.41 3.16 7.12
C CYS A 46 13.50 3.55 5.63
N GLU A 47 14.71 3.77 5.09
CA GLU A 47 14.89 4.21 3.69
C GLU A 47 14.63 3.07 2.70
N THR A 48 14.90 1.83 3.10
CA THR A 48 14.58 0.63 2.31
C THR A 48 13.06 0.49 2.08
N VAL A 49 12.69 0.35 0.80
CA VAL A 49 11.35 0.00 0.33
C VAL A 49 11.26 -1.48 0.00
N TYR A 50 12.18 -1.99 -0.83
CA TYR A 50 12.25 -3.42 -1.19
C TYR A 50 13.57 -4.04 -0.81
N PHE A 51 13.55 -5.33 -0.48
CA PHE A 51 14.76 -6.11 -0.21
C PHE A 51 14.57 -7.57 -0.59
N THR A 52 15.67 -8.29 -0.81
CA THR A 52 15.65 -9.73 -1.12
C THR A 52 15.63 -10.58 0.15
N GLU A 53 15.17 -11.84 0.05
CA GLU A 53 15.16 -12.81 1.16
C GLU A 53 16.53 -12.96 1.83
N GLU A 54 17.59 -13.03 1.02
CA GLU A 54 18.99 -13.15 1.48
C GLU A 54 19.59 -11.82 1.96
N SER A 55 18.83 -10.72 1.92
CA SER A 55 19.30 -9.36 2.23
C SER A 55 20.47 -8.87 1.40
N SER A 56 20.78 -9.53 0.28
CA SER A 56 21.87 -9.20 -0.64
C SER A 56 21.60 -7.95 -1.48
N ARG A 57 20.33 -7.56 -1.64
CA ARG A 57 19.90 -6.40 -2.43
C ARG A 57 18.81 -5.63 -1.72
N THR A 58 18.90 -4.31 -1.78
CA THR A 58 17.88 -3.38 -1.29
C THR A 58 17.59 -2.30 -2.33
N PHE A 59 16.37 -1.77 -2.28
CA PHE A 59 15.92 -0.64 -3.08
C PHE A 59 15.28 0.38 -2.14
N SER A 60 15.77 1.61 -2.21
CA SER A 60 15.32 2.74 -1.40
C SER A 60 14.19 3.51 -2.06
N ARG A 61 13.63 4.50 -1.36
CA ARG A 61 12.63 5.43 -1.91
C ARG A 61 13.11 6.12 -3.19
N ALA A 62 14.39 6.48 -3.25
CA ALA A 62 14.98 7.17 -4.40
C ALA A 62 15.03 6.30 -5.67
N ASP A 63 15.00 4.98 -5.51
CA ASP A 63 15.04 4.02 -6.62
C ASP A 63 13.66 3.82 -7.29
N LEU A 64 12.59 4.35 -6.70
CA LEU A 64 11.22 4.26 -7.24
C LEU A 64 10.83 5.51 -8.03
N MET A 65 9.91 5.32 -8.98
CA MET A 65 9.27 6.38 -9.77
C MET A 65 8.10 7.04 -9.02
N VAL A 66 7.67 6.47 -7.90
CA VAL A 66 6.54 6.94 -7.09
C VAL A 66 7.00 7.22 -5.65
N ARG A 67 6.34 8.19 -4.99
CA ARG A 67 6.48 8.39 -3.54
C ARG A 67 5.82 7.24 -2.79
N VAL A 68 6.44 6.75 -1.73
CA VAL A 68 5.92 5.60 -0.97
C VAL A 68 5.29 6.11 0.33
N GLY A 69 3.97 6.25 0.41
CA GLY A 69 3.29 6.97 1.50
C GLY A 69 3.77 6.68 2.93
N VAL A 70 3.96 5.40 3.31
CA VAL A 70 4.45 5.02 4.66
C VAL A 70 5.90 5.48 4.95
N LYS A 71 6.62 5.86 3.90
CA LYS A 71 8.02 6.29 3.92
C LYS A 71 8.17 7.80 3.88
N GLU A 72 7.10 8.53 3.62
CA GLU A 72 7.13 9.97 3.46
C GLU A 72 6.81 10.65 4.81
N SER A 73 7.56 11.71 5.14
CA SER A 73 7.29 12.57 6.30
C SER A 73 6.47 13.82 5.95
N SER A 74 6.47 14.21 4.68
CA SER A 74 5.78 15.40 4.18
C SER A 74 4.64 15.06 3.20
N PRO A 75 3.57 15.87 3.15
CA PRO A 75 2.50 15.71 2.18
C PRO A 75 2.94 15.81 0.71
N PRO A 76 2.15 15.27 -0.24
CA PRO A 76 1.14 14.23 -0.01
C PRO A 76 1.79 12.87 0.27
N ARG A 77 1.20 12.10 1.19
CA ARG A 77 1.58 10.71 1.50
C ARG A 77 0.57 9.75 0.86
N PRO A 78 0.89 9.12 -0.29
CA PRO A 78 -0.10 8.35 -1.05
C PRO A 78 -0.53 7.06 -0.35
N VAL A 79 -1.84 6.80 -0.35
CA VAL A 79 -2.44 5.58 0.23
C VAL A 79 -3.24 4.77 -0.80
N CYS A 80 -3.76 5.42 -1.86
CA CYS A 80 -4.34 4.77 -3.02
C CYS A 80 -3.69 5.26 -4.32
N TYR A 81 -2.83 4.44 -4.91
CA TYR A 81 -2.07 4.80 -6.11
C TYR A 81 -2.88 4.69 -7.40
N CYS A 82 -4.00 3.96 -7.39
CA CYS A 82 -4.85 3.86 -8.58
C CYS A 82 -5.64 5.15 -8.82
N PHE A 83 -6.08 5.79 -7.74
CA PHE A 83 -7.07 6.86 -7.76
C PHE A 83 -6.59 8.18 -7.16
N GLY A 84 -5.38 8.20 -6.60
CA GLY A 84 -4.69 9.43 -6.18
C GLY A 84 -4.96 9.85 -4.74
N HIS A 85 -5.59 9.02 -3.90
CA HIS A 85 -5.87 9.41 -2.51
C HIS A 85 -4.62 9.43 -1.64
N SER A 86 -4.58 10.42 -0.76
CA SER A 86 -3.49 10.66 0.20
C SER A 86 -3.98 10.55 1.65
N MET A 87 -3.04 10.35 2.58
CA MET A 87 -3.33 10.38 4.01
C MET A 87 -3.87 11.75 4.43
N GLU A 88 -3.31 12.83 3.89
CA GLU A 88 -3.73 14.20 4.23
C GLU A 88 -5.18 14.47 3.85
N GLU A 89 -5.56 14.13 2.62
CA GLU A 89 -6.95 14.29 2.15
C GLU A 89 -7.96 13.60 3.08
N ILE A 90 -7.64 12.40 3.58
CA ILE A 90 -8.49 11.64 4.50
C ILE A 90 -8.58 12.34 5.85
N PHE A 91 -7.45 12.80 6.40
CA PHE A 91 -7.42 13.48 7.69
C PHE A 91 -8.18 14.81 7.61
N ASP A 92 -7.98 15.60 6.56
CA ASP A 92 -8.65 16.87 6.34
C ASP A 92 -10.17 16.68 6.18
N GLU A 93 -10.61 15.64 5.46
CA GLU A 93 -12.04 15.31 5.33
C GLU A 93 -12.68 14.97 6.68
N VAL A 94 -12.02 14.12 7.46
CA VAL A 94 -12.50 13.71 8.78
C VAL A 94 -12.52 14.87 9.75
N GLU A 95 -11.48 15.71 9.79
CA GLU A 95 -11.45 16.89 10.65
C GLU A 95 -12.62 17.85 10.34
N ARG A 96 -12.88 18.10 9.05
CA ARG A 96 -13.90 19.05 8.61
C ARG A 96 -15.32 18.52 8.77
N THR A 97 -15.54 17.21 8.59
CA THR A 97 -16.90 16.64 8.43
C THR A 97 -17.28 15.58 9.46
N GLY A 98 -16.30 15.08 10.22
CA GLY A 98 -16.47 13.92 11.09
C GLY A 98 -16.72 12.61 10.34
N LYS A 99 -16.45 12.55 9.03
CA LYS A 99 -16.70 11.38 8.17
C LYS A 99 -15.58 11.21 7.16
N SER A 100 -15.45 10.00 6.61
CA SER A 100 -14.60 9.74 5.45
C SER A 100 -15.39 9.05 4.33
N THR A 101 -15.23 9.51 3.09
CA THR A 101 -15.89 8.95 1.91
C THR A 101 -14.95 8.10 1.05
N VAL A 102 -13.65 8.16 1.32
CA VAL A 102 -12.58 7.57 0.49
C VAL A 102 -12.76 6.08 0.21
N VAL A 103 -13.20 5.28 1.19
CA VAL A 103 -13.36 3.82 1.00
C VAL A 103 -14.52 3.53 0.04
N ALA A 104 -15.61 4.29 0.14
CA ALA A 104 -16.74 4.16 -0.76
C ALA A 104 -16.36 4.63 -2.17
N ASP A 105 -15.61 5.73 -2.29
CA ASP A 105 -15.12 6.21 -3.58
C ASP A 105 -14.21 5.19 -4.27
N ILE A 106 -13.20 4.66 -3.56
CA ILE A 106 -12.31 3.64 -4.10
C ILE A 106 -13.09 2.42 -4.58
N ARG A 107 -14.04 1.91 -3.79
CA ARG A 107 -14.85 0.73 -4.19
C ARG A 107 -15.69 1.01 -5.44
N ARG A 108 -16.31 2.20 -5.52
CA ARG A 108 -17.06 2.62 -6.71
C ARG A 108 -16.15 2.68 -7.94
N ARG A 109 -15.01 3.37 -7.84
CA ARG A 109 -14.05 3.53 -8.95
C ARG A 109 -13.40 2.20 -9.35
N MET A 110 -13.15 1.29 -8.41
CA MET A 110 -12.72 -0.08 -8.74
C MET A 110 -13.74 -0.81 -9.62
N ALA A 111 -15.03 -0.63 -9.37
CA ALA A 111 -16.09 -1.29 -10.15
C ALA A 111 -16.32 -0.62 -11.52
N GLU A 112 -16.17 0.71 -11.61
CA GLU A 112 -16.44 1.48 -12.83
C GLU A 112 -15.23 1.60 -13.76
N GLU A 113 -14.03 1.81 -13.20
CA GLU A 113 -12.79 2.11 -13.94
C GLU A 113 -11.79 0.94 -13.90
N GLY A 114 -11.95 0.00 -12.96
CA GLY A 114 -10.95 -1.02 -12.65
C GLY A 114 -9.79 -0.48 -11.80
N CYS A 115 -8.90 -1.38 -11.34
CA CYS A 115 -7.69 -0.98 -10.62
C CYS A 115 -6.48 -1.85 -11.00
N SER A 116 -5.28 -1.33 -10.74
CA SER A 116 -4.01 -2.00 -11.06
C SER A 116 -3.06 -1.97 -9.87
N CYS A 117 -3.55 -2.36 -8.69
CA CYS A 117 -2.77 -2.28 -7.45
C CYS A 117 -1.45 -3.07 -7.53
N GLU A 118 -1.42 -4.21 -8.24
CA GLU A 118 -0.20 -5.03 -8.40
C GLU A 118 0.96 -4.28 -9.10
N THR A 119 0.67 -3.26 -9.90
CA THR A 119 1.68 -2.48 -10.65
C THR A 119 1.81 -1.03 -10.19
N LYS A 120 0.78 -0.48 -9.53
CA LYS A 120 0.77 0.91 -9.05
C LYS A 120 1.08 1.07 -7.57
N ASN A 121 0.71 0.10 -6.73
CA ASN A 121 0.92 0.19 -5.28
C ASN A 121 2.26 -0.44 -4.89
N PRO A 122 3.16 0.25 -4.16
CA PRO A 122 4.40 -0.33 -3.70
C PRO A 122 4.24 -1.62 -2.89
N LEU A 123 3.12 -1.81 -2.20
CA LEU A 123 2.82 -3.07 -1.48
C LEU A 123 2.43 -4.23 -2.43
N GLY A 124 2.22 -3.97 -3.72
CA GLY A 124 1.85 -4.97 -4.72
C GLY A 124 0.48 -5.61 -4.51
N SER A 125 -0.37 -5.04 -3.65
CA SER A 125 -1.67 -5.58 -3.25
C SER A 125 -2.72 -4.48 -3.05
N CYS A 126 -3.98 -4.87 -2.85
CA CYS A 126 -5.11 -3.95 -2.73
C CYS A 126 -4.88 -2.89 -1.64
N CYS A 127 -5.14 -1.62 -1.97
CA CYS A 127 -4.93 -0.50 -1.06
C CYS A 127 -5.97 -0.39 0.07
N LEU A 128 -7.14 -1.04 -0.05
CA LEU A 128 -8.27 -0.86 0.86
C LEU A 128 -7.90 -1.09 2.33
N GLY A 129 -7.15 -2.14 2.66
CA GLY A 129 -6.73 -2.37 4.05
C GLY A 129 -5.81 -1.28 4.60
N THR A 130 -4.97 -0.67 3.76
CA THR A 130 -4.14 0.49 4.17
C THR A 130 -5.03 1.71 4.36
N VAL A 131 -5.93 1.98 3.41
CA VAL A 131 -6.84 3.14 3.46
C VAL A 131 -7.78 3.06 4.66
N GLU A 132 -8.38 1.90 4.93
CA GLU A 132 -9.24 1.67 6.10
C GLU A 132 -8.46 1.92 7.39
N GLY A 133 -7.22 1.44 7.50
CA GLY A 133 -6.35 1.74 8.65
C GLY A 133 -6.09 3.23 8.84
N VAL A 134 -5.89 3.97 7.74
CA VAL A 134 -5.70 5.43 7.77
C VAL A 134 -6.97 6.17 8.19
N VAL A 135 -8.14 5.74 7.71
CA VAL A 135 -9.45 6.28 8.15
C VAL A 135 -9.65 6.06 9.65
N GLN A 136 -9.35 4.87 10.16
CA GLN A 136 -9.46 4.60 11.61
C GLN A 136 -8.49 5.46 12.43
N ALA A 137 -7.27 5.66 11.95
CA ALA A 137 -6.31 6.55 12.59
C ALA A 137 -6.80 8.01 12.61
N ALA A 138 -7.43 8.48 11.54
CA ALA A 138 -8.03 9.81 11.47
C ALA A 138 -9.20 9.95 12.47
N TYR A 139 -10.13 8.99 12.51
CA TYR A 139 -11.23 9.00 13.48
C TYR A 139 -10.72 9.02 14.93
N ALA A 140 -9.74 8.19 15.26
CA ALA A 140 -9.12 8.18 16.58
C ALA A 140 -8.45 9.53 16.92
N ARG A 141 -7.80 10.18 15.95
CA ARG A 141 -7.13 11.47 16.13
C ARG A 141 -8.08 12.63 16.43
N PHE A 142 -9.30 12.57 15.88
CA PHE A 142 -10.31 13.64 16.01
C PHE A 142 -11.47 13.28 16.95
N GLY A 143 -11.40 12.12 17.63
CA GLY A 143 -12.42 11.71 18.59
C GLY A 143 -13.78 11.42 17.94
N VAL A 144 -13.79 11.03 16.67
CA VAL A 144 -15.00 10.61 15.96
C VAL A 144 -15.26 9.16 16.34
N GLU A 145 -16.43 8.86 16.91
CA GLU A 145 -16.84 7.47 17.09
C GLU A 145 -17.00 6.83 15.71
N ALA A 146 -16.08 5.92 15.37
CA ALA A 146 -16.19 5.15 14.15
C ALA A 146 -17.53 4.41 14.17
N SER A 147 -18.40 4.67 13.20
CA SER A 147 -19.58 3.82 13.01
C SER A 147 -19.08 2.40 12.82
N ALA A 148 -19.42 1.52 13.77
CA ALA A 148 -18.87 0.17 13.85
C ALA A 148 -18.87 -0.53 12.49
N PRO A 149 -17.80 -1.27 12.13
CA PRO A 149 -17.85 -2.13 10.95
C PRO A 149 -19.00 -3.11 11.17
N LYS A 150 -19.96 -3.15 10.24
CA LYS A 150 -20.94 -4.24 10.21
C LYS A 150 -20.16 -5.55 10.16
N SER A 151 -20.28 -6.34 11.21
CA SER A 151 -19.67 -7.65 11.35
C SER A 151 -20.13 -8.60 10.24
N LYS A 152 -19.16 -9.30 9.63
CA LYS A 152 -19.25 -10.56 8.87
C LYS A 152 -20.35 -10.62 7.80
N GLY A 153 -20.01 -10.18 6.59
CA GLY A 153 -20.43 -10.89 5.38
C GLY A 153 -19.29 -11.83 4.99
N ASP A 154 -19.61 -13.09 4.73
CA ASP A 154 -18.68 -14.15 4.42
C ASP A 154 -17.59 -13.72 3.41
N ASP A 155 -16.32 -13.85 3.81
CA ASP A 155 -15.16 -13.81 2.93
C ASP A 155 -15.18 -15.04 2.01
N LYS A 156 -16.07 -15.01 1.03
CA LYS A 156 -16.07 -15.89 -0.13
C LYS A 156 -16.72 -15.16 -1.29
N GLU A 157 -15.89 -14.36 -1.95
CA GLU A 157 -15.87 -14.07 -3.40
C GLU A 157 -15.39 -12.64 -3.65
N CYS A 158 -14.08 -12.45 -3.47
CA CYS A 158 -13.34 -11.42 -4.22
C CYS A 158 -12.19 -12.03 -5.03
N CYS A 159 -12.02 -13.36 -4.99
CA CYS A 159 -11.06 -14.11 -5.81
C CYS A 159 -11.68 -15.46 -6.18
N GLY A 160 -12.41 -15.52 -7.30
CA GLY A 160 -12.61 -16.79 -7.99
C GLY A 160 -11.28 -17.29 -8.59
N PRO A 161 -11.12 -18.60 -8.84
CA PRO A 161 -9.89 -19.14 -9.42
C PRO A 161 -9.79 -18.73 -10.89
N GLY A 162 -9.15 -17.59 -11.14
CA GLY A 162 -9.02 -16.97 -12.46
C GLY A 162 -8.88 -15.46 -12.34
N GLY A 163 -7.71 -15.01 -11.89
CA GLY A 163 -7.42 -13.59 -11.66
C GLY A 163 -7.71 -12.69 -12.87
N CYS A 164 -8.05 -11.45 -12.55
CA CYS A 164 -8.51 -10.33 -13.40
C CYS A 164 -10.03 -10.23 -13.57
N CYS A 165 -10.61 -9.24 -12.87
CA CYS A 165 -11.93 -8.70 -13.18
C CYS A 165 -11.86 -7.96 -14.54
N LYS A 166 -12.68 -8.40 -15.49
CA LYS A 166 -13.07 -7.63 -16.68
C LYS A 166 -14.15 -6.62 -16.30
#